data_AF-A0A7Y2TS83-F1
#
_entry.id   AF-A0A7Y2TS83-F1
#
_cell.length_a   1.000
_cell.length_b   1.000
_cell.length_c   1.000
_cell.angle_alpha   90.00
_cell.angle_beta   90.00
_cell.angle_gamma   90.00
#
_symmetry.space_group_name_H-M   'P 1'
#
loop_
_entity.id
_entity.type
_entity.pdbx_description
1 polymer ?
#
loop_
_entity_poly.entity_id
_entity_poly.type
_entity_poly.pdbx_seq_one_letter_code
_entity_poly.pdbx_strand_id
1 'polypeptide(L)' 'MKIITSIIAALVLCAAAAQAQTPVPGASARPIPAAPQLGAKSYLLADFNSGQILVESNADMRVEPASITKLMTAYVV' A
#
# COMPACT_ATOMS: atom_id res chain seq x y z
N MET A 1 -29.04 -43.90 -5.76
CA MET A 1 -27.61 -44.06 -5.47
C MET A 1 -26.64 -43.28 -6.38
N LYS A 2 -27.02 -42.81 -7.57
CA LYS A 2 -26.10 -42.13 -8.53
C LYS A 2 -25.85 -40.64 -8.23
N ILE A 3 -26.82 -39.96 -7.61
CA ILE A 3 -26.75 -38.51 -7.29
C ILE A 3 -25.83 -38.27 -6.09
N ILE A 4 -25.89 -39.13 -5.06
CA ILE A 4 -25.09 -39.00 -3.83
C ILE A 4 -23.60 -39.22 -4.12
N THR A 5 -23.26 -40.19 -4.99
CA THR A 5 -21.87 -40.43 -5.42
C THR A 5 -21.30 -39.29 -6.25
N SER A 6 -22.13 -38.59 -7.04
CA SER A 6 -21.69 -37.46 -7.85
C SER A 6 -21.40 -36.20 -7.00
N ILE A 7 -22.19 -35.96 -5.95
CA ILE A 7 -21.95 -34.87 -4.99
C ILE A 7 -20.66 -35.10 -4.18
N ILE A 8 -20.42 -36.33 -3.73
CA ILE A 8 -19.19 -36.68 -3.00
C ILE A 8 -17.97 -36.54 -3.93
N ALA A 9 -18.06 -36.96 -5.19
CA ALA A 9 -16.98 -36.79 -6.17
C ALA A 9 -16.68 -35.30 -6.45
N ALA A 10 -17.71 -34.45 -6.57
CA ALA A 10 -17.53 -33.00 -6.77
C ALA A 10 -16.90 -32.31 -5.54
N LEU A 11 -17.26 -32.73 -4.33
CA LEU A 11 -16.69 -32.22 -3.08
C LEU A 11 -15.20 -32.60 -2.95
N VAL A 12 -14.84 -33.83 -3.29
CA VAL A 12 -13.46 -34.31 -3.27
C VAL A 12 -12.60 -33.61 -4.34
N LEU A 13 -13.18 -33.32 -5.51
CA LEU A 13 -12.49 -32.59 -6.58
C LEU A 13 -12.24 -31.11 -6.20
N CYS A 14 -13.17 -30.46 -5.49
CA CYS A 14 -12.96 -29.10 -4.96
C CYS A 14 -11.90 -29.04 -3.85
N ALA A 15 -11.81 -30.07 -3.01
CA ALA A 15 -10.78 -30.14 -1.96
C ALA A 15 -9.36 -30.29 -2.54
N ALA A 16 -9.20 -30.93 -3.71
CA ALA A 16 -7.92 -31.04 -4.40
C ALA A 16 -7.45 -29.69 -5.01
N ALA A 17 -8.37 -28.83 -5.47
CA ALA A 17 -8.02 -27.50 -5.99
C ALA A 17 -7.53 -26.53 -4.92
N ALA A 18 -7.94 -26.72 -3.65
CA ALA A 18 -7.52 -25.88 -2.53
C ALA A 18 -6.04 -26.05 -2.14
N GLN A 19 -5.39 -27.15 -2.54
CA GLN A 19 -3.97 -27.42 -2.22
C GLN A 19 -2.97 -26.84 -3.22
N ALA A 20 -3.42 -26.10 -4.25
CA ALA A 20 -2.54 -25.54 -5.28
C ALA A 20 -1.88 -24.20 -4.91
N GLN A 21 -2.21 -23.60 -3.75
CA GLN A 21 -1.51 -22.40 -3.27
C GLN A 21 -0.28 -22.82 -2.44
N THR A 22 0.77 -23.29 -3.13
CA THR A 22 2.10 -23.27 -2.53
C THR A 22 2.51 -21.81 -2.33
N PRO A 23 3.03 -21.42 -1.15
CA PRO A 23 3.70 -20.13 -1.00
C PRO A 23 4.77 -20.10 -2.07
N VAL A 24 4.87 -19.05 -2.88
CA VAL A 24 5.90 -18.92 -3.89
C VAL A 24 7.21 -18.58 -3.15
N PRO A 25 8.19 -19.51 -2.96
CA PRO A 25 9.49 -19.15 -2.40
C PRO A 25 10.20 -18.20 -3.39
N GLY A 26 10.18 -16.91 -3.09
CA GLY A 26 10.74 -15.90 -3.99
C GLY A 26 10.26 -14.46 -3.78
N ALA A 27 9.22 -14.23 -2.97
CA ALA A 27 8.88 -12.88 -2.49
C ALA A 27 9.92 -12.41 -1.47
N SER A 28 11.14 -12.15 -1.95
CA SER A 28 12.17 -11.45 -1.20
C SER A 28 11.63 -10.05 -0.88
N ALA A 29 11.49 -9.74 0.40
CA ALA A 29 11.18 -8.40 0.83
C ALA A 29 12.26 -7.47 0.27
N ARG A 30 11.90 -6.67 -0.73
CA ARG A 30 12.84 -5.72 -1.35
C ARG A 30 13.27 -4.72 -0.28
N PRO A 31 14.58 -4.47 -0.10
CA PRO A 31 15.04 -3.53 0.90
C PRO A 31 14.38 -2.16 0.70
N ILE A 32 13.90 -1.56 1.79
CA ILE A 32 13.39 -0.19 1.76
C ILE A 32 14.60 0.72 1.51
N PRO A 33 14.61 1.53 0.44
CA PRO A 33 15.72 2.43 0.16
C PRO A 33 15.81 3.52 1.22
N ALA A 34 17.02 4.05 1.43
CA ALA A 34 17.18 5.26 2.21
C ALA A 34 16.47 6.44 1.51
N ALA A 35 16.01 7.41 2.30
CA ALA A 35 15.44 8.63 1.76
C ALA A 35 16.47 9.39 0.89
N PRO A 36 16.06 9.97 -0.25
CA PRO A 36 16.97 10.76 -1.08
C PRO A 36 17.35 12.06 -0.39
N GLN A 37 18.55 12.58 -0.69
CA GLN A 37 18.92 13.95 -0.33
C GLN A 37 18.33 14.92 -1.35
N LEU A 38 17.60 15.93 -0.86
CA LEU A 38 16.97 16.96 -1.67
C LEU A 38 17.59 18.32 -1.33
N GLY A 39 17.77 19.16 -2.35
CA GLY A 39 18.19 20.57 -2.18
C GLY A 39 17.10 21.49 -1.64
N ALA A 40 16.21 20.97 -0.78
CA ALA A 40 15.08 21.69 -0.20
C ALA A 40 15.30 21.91 1.31
N LYS A 41 14.77 23.01 1.86
CA LYS A 41 14.85 23.32 3.30
C LYS A 41 14.01 22.36 4.15
N SER A 42 12.86 21.97 3.63
CA SER A 42 11.93 21.00 4.23
C SER A 42 11.16 20.24 3.16
N TYR A 43 10.77 19.00 3.46
CA TYR A 43 9.92 18.17 2.61
C TYR A 43 9.20 17.07 3.40
N LEU A 44 8.08 16.62 2.87
CA LEU A 44 7.24 15.55 3.42
C LEU A 44 6.69 14.70 2.27
N LEU A 45 6.75 13.38 2.41
CA LEU A 45 6.08 12.40 1.56
C LEU A 45 5.12 11.59 2.42
N ALA A 46 3.83 11.69 2.13
CA ALA A 46 2.79 10.96 2.82
C ALA A 46 1.93 10.16 1.84
N ASP A 47 1.52 8.97 2.26
CA ASP A 47 0.50 8.19 1.56
C ASP A 47 -0.89 8.76 1.83
N PHE A 48 -1.65 9.02 0.78
CA PHE A 48 -2.95 9.70 0.87
C PHE A 48 -4.04 8.85 1.54
N ASN A 49 -4.07 7.54 1.27
CA ASN A 49 -5.17 6.68 1.73
C ASN A 49 -5.02 6.32 3.21
N SER A 50 -3.79 6.07 3.65
CA SER A 50 -3.48 5.66 5.02
C SER A 50 -3.12 6.83 5.94
N GLY A 51 -2.72 7.98 5.38
CA GLY A 51 -2.13 9.09 6.13
C GLY A 51 -0.71 8.79 6.65
N GLN A 52 -0.10 7.68 6.23
CA GLN A 52 1.24 7.30 6.68
C GLN A 52 2.29 8.25 6.10
N ILE A 53 3.13 8.83 6.97
CA ILE A 53 4.33 9.55 6.55
C ILE A 53 5.40 8.53 6.16
N LEU A 54 5.86 8.59 4.91
CA LEU A 54 6.87 7.71 4.34
C LEU A 54 8.27 8.29 4.51
N VAL A 55 8.41 9.60 4.32
CA VAL A 55 9.68 10.33 4.45
C VAL A 55 9.38 11.76 4.90
N GLU A 56 10.19 12.29 5.82
CA GLU A 56 10.15 13.70 6.19
C GLU A 56 11.55 14.27 6.43
N SER A 57 11.68 15.57 6.24
CA SER A 57 12.82 16.36 6.67
C SER A 57 12.34 17.75 7.01
N ASN A 58 12.48 18.15 8.27
CA ASN A 58 12.04 19.46 8.78
C ASN A 58 10.56 19.78 8.45
N ALA A 59 9.66 18.79 8.47
CA ALA A 59 8.28 18.96 8.01
C ALA A 59 7.50 20.03 8.81
N ASP A 60 7.77 20.16 10.11
CA ASP A 60 7.13 21.16 10.99
C ASP A 60 7.85 22.52 11.00
N MET A 61 8.95 22.65 10.26
CA MET A 61 9.67 23.91 10.15
C MET A 61 8.78 24.97 9.49
N ARG A 62 8.63 26.11 10.16
CA ARG A 62 7.90 27.25 9.61
C ARG A 62 8.67 27.83 8.42
N VAL A 63 8.02 27.82 7.25
CA VAL A 63 8.52 28.39 6.01
C VAL A 63 7.45 29.27 5.38
N GLU A 64 7.86 30.22 4.55
CA GLU A 64 6.93 31.07 3.80
C GLU A 64 6.20 30.23 2.73
N PRO A 65 4.86 30.11 2.77
CA PRO A 65 4.11 29.21 1.88
C PRO A 65 3.94 29.76 0.46
N ALA A 66 4.16 31.06 0.23
CA ALA A 66 3.90 31.74 -1.04
C ALA A 66 2.55 31.31 -1.66
N SER A 67 2.55 30.82 -2.91
CA SER A 67 1.33 30.39 -3.60
C SER A 67 0.66 29.14 -3.03
N ILE A 68 1.30 28.35 -2.16
CA ILE A 68 0.67 27.18 -1.49
C ILE A 68 -0.52 27.63 -0.64
N THR A 69 -0.53 28.88 -0.15
CA THR A 69 -1.66 29.49 0.55
C THR A 69 -2.99 29.35 -0.22
N LYS A 70 -2.93 29.33 -1.56
CA LYS A 70 -4.12 29.18 -2.41
C LYS A 70 -4.83 27.82 -2.20
N LEU A 71 -4.11 26.78 -1.76
CA LEU A 71 -4.72 25.49 -1.44
C LEU A 71 -5.71 25.61 -0.28
N MET A 72 -5.39 26.39 0.76
CA MET A 72 -6.32 26.63 1.87
C MET A 72 -7.51 27.48 1.43
N THR A 73 -7.30 28.49 0.56
CA THR A 73 -8.43 29.25 0.00
C THR A 73 -9.36 28.36 -0.81
N ALA A 74 -8.82 27.51 -1.68
CA ALA A 74 -9.62 26.56 -2.46
C ALA A 74 -10.30 25.50 -1.61
N TYR A 75 -9.77 25.19 -0.42
CA TYR A 75 -10.40 24.27 0.52
C TYR A 75 -11.58 24.90 1.27
N VAL A 76 -11.54 26.21 1.54
CA VAL A 76 -12.54 26.91 2.34
C VAL A 76 -13.76 27.38 1.53
N VAL A 77 -13.57 27.72 0.25
CA VAL A 77 -14.64 28.16 -0.65
C VAL A 77 -15.42 26.96 -1.19
#